data_AF-A0A101GFK9-F1
#
_entry.id   AF-A0A101GFK9-F1
#
_cell.length_a   1.000
_cell.length_b   1.000
_cell.length_c   1.000
_cell.angle_alpha   90.00
_cell.angle_beta   90.00
_cell.angle_gamma   90.00
#
_symmetry.space_group_name_H-M   'P 1'
#
loop_
_entity.id
_entity.type
_entity.pdbx_description
1 polymer ?
#
loop_
_entity_poly.entity_id
_entity_poly.type
_entity_poly.pdbx_seq_one_letter_code
_entity_poly.pdbx_strand_id
1 'polypeptide(L)'
;MNTFGEFLRYNREQLGLPLRKVAAELDIDTSILSKIERGERVATKEMLETFSKTLDIPQKTIEVEFIKSYILTDLSDLLYLSDGLAESLNVIKKNK
;
A
#
# COMPACT_ATOMS: atom_id res chain seq x y z
N MET A 1 12.55 -0.34 -7.49
CA MET A 1 11.50 -1.17 -6.88
C MET A 1 10.30 -0.28 -6.71
N ASN A 2 9.13 -0.66 -7.18
CA ASN A 2 7.99 0.25 -7.17
C ASN A 2 7.44 0.37 -5.74
N THR A 3 7.34 1.59 -5.23
CA THR A 3 6.67 1.88 -3.95
C THR A 3 5.20 1.50 -4.03
N PHE A 4 4.54 1.38 -2.87
CA PHE A 4 3.09 1.19 -2.83
C PHE A 4 2.34 2.28 -3.61
N GLY A 5 2.82 3.54 -3.53
CA GLY A 5 2.28 4.65 -4.31
C GLY A 5 2.34 4.43 -5.82
N GLU A 6 3.48 3.98 -6.33
CA GLU A 6 3.67 3.69 -7.75
C GLU A 6 2.80 2.50 -8.21
N PHE A 7 2.63 1.50 -7.33
CA PHE A 7 1.69 0.40 -7.58
C PHE A 7 0.25 0.90 -7.72
N LEU A 8 -0.22 1.78 -6.83
CA LEU A 8 -1.56 2.37 -6.92
C LEU A 8 -1.72 3.19 -8.21
N ARG A 9 -0.72 4.03 -8.51
CA ARG A 9 -0.70 4.87 -9.72
C ARG A 9 -0.82 4.04 -10.98
N TYR A 10 -0.02 2.98 -11.09
CA TYR A 10 -0.03 2.09 -12.24
C TYR A 10 -1.42 1.52 -12.49
N ASN A 11 -2.05 0.93 -11.46
CA ASN A 11 -3.39 0.35 -11.59
C ASN A 11 -4.46 1.41 -11.90
N ARG A 12 -4.39 2.58 -11.27
CA ARG A 12 -5.29 3.71 -11.58
C ARG A 12 -5.20 4.12 -13.05
N GLU A 13 -3.99 4.22 -13.58
CA GLU A 13 -3.74 4.61 -14.98
C GLU A 13 -4.17 3.52 -15.95
N GLN A 14 -4.00 2.22 -15.63
CA GLN A 14 -4.53 1.12 -16.44
C GLN A 14 -6.05 1.15 -16.57
N LEU A 15 -6.76 1.59 -15.52
CA LEU A 15 -8.20 1.78 -15.54
C LEU A 15 -8.65 3.11 -16.17
N GLY A 16 -7.71 3.96 -16.62
CA GLY A 16 -8.01 5.29 -17.16
C GLY A 16 -8.66 6.24 -16.15
N LEU A 17 -8.51 5.97 -14.85
CA LEU A 17 -9.16 6.77 -13.80
C LEU A 17 -8.38 8.07 -13.56
N PRO A 18 -9.04 9.24 -13.59
CA PRO A 18 -8.39 10.48 -13.19
C PRO A 18 -8.19 10.49 -11.66
N LEU A 19 -7.11 11.12 -11.18
CA LEU A 19 -6.80 11.28 -9.75
C LEU A 19 -8.02 11.72 -8.91
N ARG A 20 -8.79 12.69 -9.42
CA ARG A 20 -9.98 13.22 -8.75
C ARG A 20 -11.04 12.16 -8.40
N LYS A 21 -11.14 11.09 -9.18
CA LYS A 21 -12.15 10.04 -8.94
C LYS A 21 -11.75 9.20 -7.73
N VAL A 22 -10.48 8.78 -7.67
CA VAL A 22 -9.97 7.98 -6.55
C VAL A 22 -9.88 8.82 -5.27
N ALA A 23 -9.47 10.09 -5.38
CA ALA A 23 -9.41 11.00 -4.24
C ALA A 23 -10.79 11.26 -3.60
N ALA A 24 -11.84 11.35 -4.42
CA ALA A 24 -13.21 11.51 -3.94
C ALA A 24 -13.71 10.28 -3.17
N GLU A 25 -13.44 9.06 -3.63
CA GLU A 25 -13.79 7.82 -2.92
C GLU A 25 -13.07 7.70 -1.57
N LEU A 26 -11.86 8.27 -1.48
CA LEU A 26 -11.05 8.29 -0.26
C LEU A 26 -11.39 9.45 0.68
N ASP A 27 -12.29 10.36 0.28
CA ASP A 27 -12.58 11.61 1.00
C ASP A 27 -11.31 12.43 1.32
N ILE A 28 -10.40 12.56 0.34
CA ILE A 28 -9.16 13.33 0.46
C ILE A 28 -8.97 14.30 -0.70
N ASP A 29 -8.12 15.31 -0.48
CA ASP A 29 -7.71 16.21 -1.56
C ASP A 29 -6.89 15.46 -2.62
N THR A 30 -7.11 15.82 -3.89
CA THR A 30 -6.37 15.25 -5.04
C THR A 30 -4.84 15.38 -4.91
N SER A 31 -4.35 16.45 -4.26
CA SER A 31 -2.93 16.65 -3.98
C SER A 31 -2.39 15.64 -2.97
N ILE A 32 -3.21 15.18 -2.02
CA ILE A 32 -2.84 14.14 -1.05
C ILE A 32 -2.65 12.82 -1.79
N LEU A 33 -3.64 12.42 -2.61
CA LEU A 33 -3.51 11.21 -3.42
C LEU A 33 -2.30 11.30 -4.36
N SER A 34 -2.08 12.46 -4.97
CA SER A 34 -0.94 12.69 -5.85
C SER A 34 0.40 12.53 -5.14
N LYS A 35 0.52 13.00 -3.89
CA LYS A 35 1.70 12.77 -3.04
C LYS A 35 1.86 11.29 -2.68
N ILE A 36 0.76 10.60 -2.40
CA ILE A 36 0.78 9.15 -2.12
C ILE A 36 1.32 8.39 -3.33
N GLU A 37 0.80 8.66 -4.53
CA GLU A 37 1.20 7.99 -5.76
C GLU A 37 2.65 8.25 -6.18
N ARG A 38 3.27 9.33 -5.67
CA ARG A 38 4.70 9.63 -5.86
C ARG A 38 5.59 9.12 -4.72
N GLY A 39 5.03 8.48 -3.70
CA GLY A 39 5.78 8.05 -2.51
C GLY A 39 6.20 9.19 -1.58
N GLU A 40 5.72 10.42 -1.80
CA GLU A 40 5.99 11.58 -0.93
C GLU A 40 5.16 11.53 0.36
N ARG A 41 4.10 10.71 0.38
CA ARG A 41 3.26 10.47 1.55
C ARG A 41 2.87 8.99 1.62
N VAL A 42 2.86 8.45 2.83
CA VAL A 42 2.46 7.05 3.07
C VAL A 42 0.93 6.96 3.13
N ALA A 43 0.35 5.97 2.44
CA ALA A 43 -1.06 5.63 2.54
C ALA A 43 -1.38 5.06 3.92
N THR A 44 -2.57 5.30 4.45
CA THR A 44 -2.98 4.73 5.74
C THR A 44 -3.71 3.40 5.56
N LYS A 45 -3.83 2.61 6.63
CA LYS A 45 -4.47 1.29 6.59
C LYS A 45 -5.97 1.39 6.25
N GLU A 46 -6.61 2.46 6.69
CA GLU A 46 -8.02 2.75 6.47
C GLU A 46 -8.31 3.00 4.98
N MET A 47 -7.32 3.45 4.20
CA MET A 47 -7.46 3.69 2.77
C MET A 47 -7.43 2.40 1.93
N LEU A 48 -6.93 1.28 2.48
CA LEU A 48 -6.67 0.06 1.73
C LEU A 48 -7.95 -0.56 1.16
N GLU A 49 -9.03 -0.59 1.94
CA GLU A 49 -10.32 -1.11 1.48
C GLU A 49 -10.88 -0.27 0.32
N THR A 50 -10.78 1.06 0.43
CA THR A 50 -11.19 1.96 -0.65
C THR A 50 -10.34 1.75 -1.89
N PHE A 51 -9.01 1.64 -1.78
CA PHE A 51 -8.15 1.34 -2.93
C PHE A 51 -8.52 0.01 -3.59
N SER A 52 -8.80 -1.03 -2.82
CA SER A 52 -9.26 -2.33 -3.34
C SER A 52 -10.52 -2.17 -4.20
N LYS A 53 -11.54 -1.48 -3.66
CA LYS A 53 -12.82 -1.28 -4.36
C LYS A 53 -12.69 -0.37 -5.58
N THR A 54 -12.03 0.78 -5.44
CA THR A 54 -11.95 1.79 -6.51
C THR A 54 -11.06 1.36 -7.66
N LEU A 55 -10.00 0.58 -7.37
CA LEU A 55 -9.07 0.08 -8.38
C LEU A 55 -9.39 -1.34 -8.86
N ASP A 56 -10.49 -1.94 -8.39
CA ASP A 56 -10.89 -3.31 -8.73
C ASP A 56 -9.76 -4.34 -8.52
N ILE A 57 -9.04 -4.19 -7.40
CA ILE A 57 -7.94 -5.08 -7.01
C ILE A 57 -8.41 -5.89 -5.79
N PRO A 58 -8.17 -7.21 -5.74
CA PRO A 58 -8.48 -8.00 -4.55
C PRO A 58 -7.84 -7.42 -3.29
N GLN A 59 -8.61 -7.30 -2.20
CA GLN A 59 -8.15 -6.75 -0.92
C GLN A 59 -6.83 -7.38 -0.46
N LYS A 60 -6.70 -8.70 -0.61
CA LYS A 60 -5.47 -9.44 -0.30
C LYS A 60 -4.25 -8.89 -1.04
N THR A 61 -4.39 -8.56 -2.33
CA THR A 61 -3.29 -8.05 -3.15
C THR A 61 -2.87 -6.65 -2.67
N ILE A 62 -3.85 -5.80 -2.36
CA ILE A 62 -3.59 -4.46 -1.79
C ILE A 62 -2.81 -4.57 -0.47
N GLU A 63 -3.29 -5.39 0.46
CA GLU A 63 -2.65 -5.56 1.76
C GLU A 63 -1.25 -6.16 1.64
N VAL A 64 -1.05 -7.15 0.77
CA VAL A 64 0.26 -7.77 0.54
C VAL A 64 1.26 -6.76 -0.03
N GLU A 65 0.90 -6.00 -1.05
CA GLU A 65 1.80 -4.99 -1.62
C GLU A 65 2.06 -3.83 -0.65
N PHE A 66 1.07 -3.45 0.17
CA PHE A 66 1.27 -2.47 1.23
C PHE A 66 2.30 -2.94 2.27
N ILE A 67 2.12 -4.16 2.80
CA ILE A 67 3.04 -4.76 3.79
C ILE A 67 4.45 -4.89 3.21
N LYS A 68 4.55 -5.41 1.98
CA LYS A 68 5.82 -5.58 1.28
C LYS A 68 6.52 -4.24 1.08
N SER A 69 5.82 -3.22 0.58
CA SER A 69 6.39 -1.88 0.39
C SER A 69 6.88 -1.29 1.72
N TYR A 70 6.11 -1.43 2.80
CA TYR A 70 6.50 -0.94 4.12
C TYR A 70 7.79 -1.63 4.60
N ILE A 71 7.86 -2.96 4.55
CA ILE A 71 9.06 -3.71 4.96
C ILE A 71 10.29 -3.28 4.15
N LEU A 72 10.13 -3.11 2.83
CA LEU A 72 11.24 -2.80 1.93
C LEU A 72 11.70 -1.34 2.01
N THR A 73 10.81 -0.43 2.43
CA THR A 73 11.11 1.01 2.50
C THR A 73 11.57 1.39 3.90
N ASP A 74 10.89 0.92 4.93
CA ASP A 74 11.07 1.37 6.31
C ASP A 74 11.98 0.46 7.15
N LEU A 75 12.20 -0.79 6.73
CA LEU A 75 12.92 -1.80 7.54
C LEU A 75 14.11 -2.46 6.83
N SER A 76 14.37 -2.11 5.56
CA SER A 76 15.29 -2.85 4.69
C SER A 76 16.77 -2.74 5.08
N ASP A 77 17.14 -1.75 5.89
CA ASP A 77 18.48 -1.50 6.40
C ASP A 77 18.80 -2.23 7.71
N LEU A 78 17.81 -2.91 8.31
CA LEU A 78 17.99 -3.62 9.58
C LEU A 78 18.76 -4.94 9.39
N LEU A 79 19.86 -5.08 10.13
CA LEU A 79 20.77 -6.23 10.07
C LEU A 79 20.07 -7.60 10.28
N TYR A 80 19.07 -7.65 11.17
CA TYR A 80 18.35 -8.87 11.54
C TYR A 80 16.92 -8.88 11.02
N LEU A 81 16.63 -8.17 9.92
CA LEU A 81 15.28 -8.08 9.34
C LEU A 81 14.66 -9.46 9.11
N SER A 82 15.43 -10.38 8.51
CA SER A 82 14.96 -11.73 8.20
C SER A 82 14.55 -12.51 9.45
N ASP A 83 15.35 -12.41 10.52
CA ASP A 83 15.11 -13.11 11.78
C ASP A 83 13.86 -12.55 12.47
N GLY A 84 13.75 -11.22 12.56
CA GLY A 84 12.59 -10.55 13.15
C GLY A 84 11.28 -10.87 12.42
N LEU A 85 11.30 -10.93 11.08
CA LEU A 85 10.15 -11.36 10.28
C LEU A 85 9.79 -12.83 10.53
N ALA A 86 10.78 -13.72 10.61
CA ALA A 86 10.55 -15.14 10.89
C ALA A 86 9.93 -15.37 12.27
N GLU A 87 10.44 -14.70 13.31
CA GLU A 87 9.87 -14.77 14.65
C GLU A 87 8.43 -14.22 14.70
N SER A 88 8.19 -13.07 14.07
CA SER A 88 6.86 -12.46 13.97
C SER A 88 5.84 -13.41 13.32
N LEU A 89 6.23 -14.10 12.24
CA LEU A 89 5.39 -15.09 11.57
C LEU A 89 5.06 -16.29 12.47
N ASN A 90 6.01 -16.74 13.28
CA ASN A 90 5.78 -17.83 14.23
C ASN A 90 4.76 -17.43 15.31
N VAL A 91 4.82 -16.18 15.80
CA VAL A 91 3.85 -15.65 16.78
C VAL A 91 2.46 -15.57 16.16
N ILE A 92 2.32 -15.01 14.95
CA ILE A 92 1.02 -14.88 14.27
C ILE A 92 0.37 -16.25 14.03
N LYS A 93 1.15 -17.27 13.63
CA LYS A 93 0.65 -18.63 13.41
C LYS A 93 0.18 -19.32 14.69
N LYS A 94 0.71 -18.95 15.86
CA LYS A 94 0.29 -19.52 17.16
C LYS A 94 -1.00 -18.90 17.70
N ASN A 95 -1.31 -17.66 17.30
CA ASN A 95 -2.45 -16.90 17.78
C ASN A 95 -3.67 -16.95 16.84
N LYS A 96 -3.60 -17.74 15.75
CA LYS A 96 -4.71 -18.06 14.85
C LYS A 96 -5.11 -19.51 15.05
#